data_AF-E1GUN8-F1
#
_entry.id   AF-E1GUN8-F1
#
_cell.length_a   1.000
_cell.length_b   1.000
_cell.length_c   1.000
_cell.angle_alpha   90.00
_cell.angle_beta   90.00
_cell.angle_gamma   90.00
#
_symmetry.space_group_name_H-M   'P 1'
#
loop_
_entity.id
_entity.type
_entity.pdbx_description
1 polymer ?
#
loop_
_entity_poly.entity_id
_entity_poly.type
_entity_poly.pdbx_seq_one_letter_code
_entity_poly.pdbx_strand_id
1 'polypeptide(L)'
;MFYILKRCFVWLRRMRYSRGFGVQSPWAYKFVREVINNHTHYNKYDTLKQQVFGLDKRKRKLCRFYYRMARFINPNHIIDFYPDSTAYKAYFMASSHKKPYLLVSNRTSKEQLHLFIKELTAKTVLVRITLEGYYEEFINNILSSLSATSVIILEHIHKDKYTTHYWEQIIADSRIGVSFDLYYCGVLFLNTKMYKQNYIINF
;
A
#
# COMPACT_ATOMS: atom_id res chain seq x y z
N MET A 1 -18.89 -0.22 -19.09
CA MET A 1 -18.06 -0.41 -20.31
C MET A 1 -16.59 -0.03 -20.10
N PHE A 2 -16.27 1.24 -19.83
CA PHE A 2 -14.89 1.76 -19.74
C PHE A 2 -13.96 1.03 -18.75
N TYR A 3 -14.47 0.64 -17.58
CA TYR A 3 -13.67 -0.08 -16.57
C TYR A 3 -13.15 -1.44 -17.05
N ILE A 4 -13.97 -2.19 -17.80
CA ILE A 4 -13.60 -3.52 -18.30
C ILE A 4 -12.53 -3.37 -19.39
N LEU A 5 -12.71 -2.42 -20.32
CA LEU A 5 -11.73 -2.13 -21.37
C LEU A 5 -10.38 -1.69 -20.79
N LYS A 6 -10.38 -0.74 -19.86
CA LYS A 6 -9.15 -0.29 -19.17
C LYS A 6 -8.47 -1.46 -18.46
N ARG A 7 -9.22 -2.33 -17.80
CA ARG A 7 -8.68 -3.52 -17.13
C ARG A 7 -8.07 -4.51 -18.11
N CYS A 8 -8.73 -4.82 -19.22
CA CYS A 8 -8.20 -5.73 -20.25
C CYS A 8 -6.91 -5.18 -20.86
N PHE A 9 -6.88 -3.89 -21.19
CA PHE A 9 -5.68 -3.22 -21.71
C PHE A 9 -4.50 -3.30 -20.72
N VAL A 10 -4.75 -3.01 -19.44
CA VAL A 10 -3.73 -3.09 -18.39
C VAL A 10 -3.22 -4.50 -18.21
N TRP A 11 -4.12 -5.49 -18.21
CA TRP A 11 -3.76 -6.89 -18.09
C TRP A 11 -2.89 -7.34 -19.27
N LEU A 12 -3.26 -7.00 -20.51
CA LEU A 12 -2.46 -7.29 -21.71
C LEU A 12 -1.06 -6.67 -21.62
N ARG A 13 -0.97 -5.38 -21.25
CA ARG A 13 0.32 -4.68 -21.08
C ARG A 13 1.20 -5.33 -20.01
N ARG A 14 0.60 -5.99 -19.02
CA ARG A 14 1.31 -6.57 -17.87
C ARG A 14 1.36 -8.09 -17.85
N MET A 15 0.83 -8.79 -18.85
CA MET A 15 0.70 -10.26 -18.82
C MET A 15 2.03 -10.98 -18.58
N ARG A 16 3.14 -10.42 -19.09
CA ARG A 16 4.51 -10.94 -18.91
C ARG A 16 5.02 -10.85 -17.47
N TYR A 17 4.39 -10.04 -16.62
CA TYR A 17 4.73 -9.83 -15.21
C TYR A 17 3.78 -10.58 -14.25
N SER A 18 3.15 -11.64 -14.73
CA SER A 18 2.25 -12.46 -13.92
C SER A 18 3.05 -13.49 -13.12
N ARG A 19 2.50 -13.96 -12.00
CA ARG A 19 3.05 -15.12 -11.23
C ARG A 19 4.52 -14.98 -10.77
N GLY A 20 5.06 -13.77 -10.72
CA GLY A 20 6.45 -13.52 -10.30
C GLY A 20 7.51 -13.76 -11.39
N PHE A 21 7.13 -13.90 -12.66
CA PHE A 21 8.10 -13.91 -13.76
C PHE A 21 8.94 -12.63 -13.76
N GLY A 22 10.26 -12.79 -13.91
CA GLY A 22 11.23 -11.69 -13.86
C GLY A 22 11.65 -11.27 -12.44
N VAL A 23 11.12 -11.89 -11.39
CA VAL A 23 11.53 -11.63 -10.00
C VAL A 23 12.66 -12.57 -9.60
N GLN A 24 13.89 -12.07 -9.57
CA GLN A 24 15.08 -12.87 -9.24
C GLN A 24 15.37 -12.94 -7.73
N SER A 25 14.94 -11.95 -6.95
CA SER A 25 15.13 -11.95 -5.50
C SER A 25 14.18 -12.97 -4.83
N PRO A 26 14.70 -13.95 -4.06
CA PRO A 26 13.86 -14.92 -3.34
C PRO A 26 12.87 -14.25 -2.37
N TRP A 27 13.31 -13.18 -1.71
CA TRP A 27 12.46 -12.39 -0.82
C TRP A 27 11.31 -11.71 -1.59
N ALA A 28 11.62 -11.08 -2.73
CA ALA A 28 10.60 -10.40 -3.54
C ALA A 28 9.60 -11.41 -4.12
N TYR A 29 10.09 -12.57 -4.57
CA TYR A 29 9.24 -13.65 -5.07
C TYR A 29 8.29 -14.16 -3.97
N LYS A 30 8.81 -14.38 -2.75
CA LYS A 30 7.99 -14.76 -1.59
C LYS A 30 6.89 -13.74 -1.33
N PHE A 31 7.21 -12.44 -1.32
CA PHE A 31 6.23 -11.37 -1.13
C PHE A 31 5.15 -11.35 -2.23
N VAL A 32 5.56 -11.48 -3.50
CA VAL A 32 4.63 -11.54 -4.64
C VAL A 32 3.68 -12.73 -4.49
N ARG A 33 4.19 -13.91 -4.14
CA ARG A 33 3.40 -15.13 -3.99
C ARG A 33 2.45 -15.08 -2.79
N GLU A 34 2.96 -14.69 -1.62
CA GLU A 34 2.25 -14.83 -0.35
C GLU A 34 1.37 -13.63 0.00
N VAL A 35 1.59 -12.46 -0.62
CA VAL A 35 0.85 -11.23 -0.29
C VAL A 35 0.13 -10.65 -1.50
N ILE A 36 0.83 -10.43 -2.62
CA ILE A 36 0.23 -9.78 -3.79
C ILE A 36 -0.75 -10.73 -4.50
N ASN A 37 -0.25 -11.87 -4.97
CA ASN A 37 -0.98 -12.87 -5.77
C ASN A 37 -1.59 -13.99 -4.91
N ASN A 38 -1.71 -13.78 -3.62
CA ASN A 38 -2.33 -14.75 -2.74
C ASN A 38 -3.86 -14.74 -2.94
N HIS A 39 -4.40 -15.90 -3.29
CA HIS A 39 -5.83 -16.11 -3.52
C HIS A 39 -6.52 -16.91 -2.39
N THR A 40 -5.81 -17.21 -1.30
CA THR A 40 -6.37 -17.88 -0.12
C THR A 40 -7.59 -17.12 0.39
N HIS A 41 -8.67 -17.87 0.58
CA HIS A 41 -9.85 -17.37 1.27
C HIS A 41 -9.57 -17.43 2.79
N TYR A 42 -9.79 -16.31 3.47
CA TYR A 42 -9.73 -16.24 4.92
C TYR A 42 -11.15 -16.09 5.45
N ASN A 43 -11.54 -16.84 6.48
CA ASN A 43 -12.88 -16.77 7.09
C ASN A 43 -13.28 -15.33 7.45
N LYS A 44 -12.32 -14.48 7.87
CA LYS A 44 -12.56 -13.06 8.16
C LYS A 44 -13.12 -12.28 6.96
N TYR A 45 -12.88 -12.71 5.72
CA TYR A 45 -13.41 -12.06 4.53
C TYR A 45 -14.92 -12.14 4.44
N ASP A 46 -15.55 -13.18 4.97
CA ASP A 46 -17.00 -13.31 4.94
C ASP A 46 -17.64 -12.38 5.97
N THR A 47 -17.07 -12.29 7.17
CA THR A 47 -17.46 -11.30 8.18
C THR A 47 -17.28 -9.87 7.67
N LEU A 48 -16.13 -9.55 7.07
CA LEU A 48 -15.85 -8.22 6.52
C LEU A 48 -16.76 -7.88 5.33
N LYS A 49 -17.15 -8.88 4.53
CA LYS A 49 -18.08 -8.68 3.41
C LYS A 49 -19.46 -8.21 3.90
N GLN A 50 -19.88 -8.65 5.07
CA GLN A 50 -21.12 -8.22 5.73
C GLN A 50 -20.95 -6.85 6.40
N GLN A 51 -19.83 -6.60 7.08
CA GLN A 51 -19.56 -5.33 7.78
C GLN A 51 -19.40 -4.13 6.84
N VAL A 52 -18.73 -4.33 5.69
CA VAL A 52 -18.56 -3.29 4.67
C VAL A 52 -19.16 -3.75 3.34
N PHE A 53 -20.48 -3.57 3.24
CA PHE A 53 -21.28 -3.89 2.06
C PHE A 53 -21.03 -2.90 0.90
N GLY A 54 -21.48 -3.26 -0.31
CA GLY A 54 -21.49 -2.34 -1.45
C GLY A 54 -20.13 -2.00 -2.09
N LEU A 55 -19.00 -2.56 -1.62
CA LEU A 55 -17.70 -2.27 -2.23
C LEU A 55 -17.59 -2.80 -3.65
N ASP A 56 -17.07 -1.98 -4.56
CA ASP A 56 -16.72 -2.42 -5.90
C ASP A 56 -15.61 -3.48 -5.89
N LYS A 57 -15.51 -4.26 -6.97
CA LYS A 57 -14.59 -5.40 -7.08
C LYS A 57 -13.13 -5.01 -6.86
N ARG A 58 -12.70 -3.83 -7.31
CA ARG A 58 -11.32 -3.36 -7.16
C ARG A 58 -11.07 -2.87 -5.74
N LYS A 59 -11.96 -2.08 -5.16
CA LYS A 59 -11.82 -1.64 -3.76
C LYS A 59 -11.78 -2.83 -2.80
N ARG A 60 -12.63 -3.85 -3.03
CA ARG A 60 -12.58 -5.10 -2.26
C ARG A 60 -11.28 -5.87 -2.44
N LYS A 61 -10.71 -5.87 -3.65
CA LYS A 61 -9.40 -6.47 -3.93
C LYS A 61 -8.28 -5.75 -3.16
N LEU A 62 -8.27 -4.43 -3.16
CA LEU A 62 -7.32 -3.62 -2.37
C LEU A 62 -7.48 -3.86 -0.87
N CYS A 63 -8.71 -3.87 -0.36
CA CYS A 63 -8.99 -4.19 1.04
C CYS A 63 -8.42 -5.56 1.46
N ARG A 64 -8.64 -6.60 0.66
CA ARG A 64 -8.06 -7.94 0.92
C ARG A 64 -6.54 -7.92 0.88
N PHE A 65 -5.95 -7.18 -0.05
CA PHE A 65 -4.52 -6.97 -0.12
C PHE A 65 -3.99 -6.26 1.14
N TYR A 66 -4.66 -5.22 1.63
CA TYR A 66 -4.28 -4.49 2.85
C TYR A 66 -4.35 -5.34 4.11
N TYR A 67 -5.35 -6.21 4.21
CA TYR A 67 -5.39 -7.24 5.26
C TYR A 67 -4.13 -8.14 5.21
N ARG A 68 -3.75 -8.62 4.02
CA ARG A 68 -2.56 -9.47 3.86
C ARG A 68 -1.28 -8.72 4.14
N MET A 69 -1.17 -7.47 3.70
CA MET A 69 -0.04 -6.58 4.00
C MET A 69 0.14 -6.39 5.50
N ALA A 70 -0.92 -6.03 6.22
CA ALA A 70 -0.83 -5.83 7.66
C ALA A 70 -0.51 -7.13 8.43
N ARG A 71 -0.96 -8.29 7.93
CA ARG A 71 -0.57 -9.59 8.48
C ARG A 71 0.89 -9.95 8.19
N PHE A 72 1.36 -9.67 6.98
CA PHE A 72 2.74 -9.97 6.55
C PHE A 72 3.76 -9.08 7.26
N ILE A 73 3.50 -7.77 7.33
CA ILE A 73 4.37 -6.79 7.98
C ILE A 73 4.26 -6.86 9.50
N ASN A 74 3.10 -7.23 10.03
CA ASN A 74 2.78 -7.15 11.45
C ASN A 74 3.19 -5.80 12.08
N PRO A 75 2.70 -4.65 11.55
CA PRO A 75 3.19 -3.34 11.96
C PRO A 75 2.80 -3.01 13.40
N ASN A 76 3.57 -2.17 14.07
CA ASN A 76 3.20 -1.59 15.35
C ASN A 76 2.09 -0.54 15.19
N HIS A 77 2.11 0.24 14.12
CA HIS A 77 1.16 1.32 13.85
C HIS A 77 0.69 1.28 12.40
N ILE A 78 -0.56 1.70 12.18
CA ILE A 78 -1.12 1.88 10.84
C ILE A 78 -1.49 3.35 10.68
N ILE A 79 -1.07 3.96 9.58
CA ILE A 79 -1.48 5.31 9.20
C ILE A 79 -2.27 5.21 7.91
N ASP A 80 -3.47 5.78 7.89
CA ASP A 80 -4.33 5.84 6.72
C ASP A 80 -4.57 7.31 6.35
N PHE A 81 -3.94 7.72 5.26
CA PHE A 81 -3.95 9.09 4.77
C PHE A 81 -4.98 9.24 3.65
N TYR A 82 -5.94 10.13 3.89
CA TYR A 82 -7.03 10.48 3.00
C TYR A 82 -7.80 9.26 2.45
N PRO A 83 -8.28 8.32 3.30
CA PRO A 83 -9.09 7.21 2.81
C PRO A 83 -10.42 7.70 2.24
N ASP A 84 -10.74 7.22 1.04
CA ASP A 84 -12.04 7.43 0.40
C ASP A 84 -13.12 6.44 0.90
N SER A 85 -12.76 5.57 1.86
CA SER A 85 -13.64 4.56 2.42
C SER A 85 -13.18 4.10 3.80
N THR A 86 -14.13 3.94 4.72
CA THR A 86 -13.89 3.34 6.04
C THR A 86 -13.57 1.84 5.96
N ALA A 87 -13.75 1.21 4.79
CA ALA A 87 -13.46 -0.20 4.58
C ALA A 87 -11.99 -0.55 4.81
N TYR A 88 -11.05 0.33 4.46
CA TYR A 88 -9.63 0.05 4.66
C TYR A 88 -9.32 -0.18 6.14
N LYS A 89 -9.85 0.67 7.03
CA LYS A 89 -9.76 0.49 8.48
C LYS A 89 -10.24 -0.89 8.92
N ALA A 90 -11.42 -1.32 8.46
CA ALA A 90 -11.97 -2.62 8.85
C ALA A 90 -11.02 -3.78 8.47
N TYR A 91 -10.47 -3.76 7.26
CA TYR A 91 -9.55 -4.81 6.81
C TYR A 91 -8.18 -4.75 7.48
N PHE A 92 -7.64 -3.56 7.75
CA PHE A 92 -6.42 -3.38 8.53
C PHE A 92 -6.58 -3.94 9.95
N MET A 93 -7.67 -3.54 10.64
CA MET A 93 -7.94 -3.96 12.02
C MET A 93 -8.31 -5.44 12.12
N ALA A 94 -8.77 -6.07 11.04
CA ALA A 94 -8.99 -7.51 11.01
C ALA A 94 -7.69 -8.33 11.00
N SER A 95 -6.53 -7.76 10.65
CA SER A 95 -5.27 -8.50 10.50
C SER A 95 -4.68 -9.03 11.82
N SER A 96 -4.94 -8.37 12.95
CA SER A 96 -4.47 -8.78 14.29
C SER A 96 -5.18 -8.00 15.40
N HIS A 97 -4.90 -8.33 16.67
CA HIS A 97 -5.43 -7.59 17.83
C HIS A 97 -5.04 -6.10 17.81
N LYS A 98 -5.93 -5.26 18.38
CA LYS A 98 -5.95 -3.79 18.45
C LYS A 98 -4.59 -3.10 18.24
N LYS A 99 -4.29 -2.73 16.99
CA LYS A 99 -3.16 -1.85 16.64
C LYS A 99 -3.61 -0.39 16.62
N PRO A 100 -2.78 0.55 17.08
CA PRO A 100 -3.00 1.97 16.84
C PRO A 100 -3.21 2.23 15.34
N TYR A 101 -4.35 2.86 15.02
CA TYR A 101 -4.71 3.26 13.67
C TYR A 101 -4.94 4.77 13.66
N LEU A 102 -4.09 5.48 12.93
CA LEU A 102 -4.22 6.93 12.74
C LEU A 102 -4.91 7.21 11.41
N LEU A 103 -6.01 7.95 11.48
CA LEU A 103 -6.65 8.55 10.31
C LEU A 103 -6.07 9.95 10.09
N VAL A 104 -5.47 10.19 8.93
CA VAL A 104 -5.05 11.53 8.49
C VAL A 104 -6.01 12.03 7.43
N SER A 105 -6.65 13.16 7.68
CA SER A 105 -7.60 13.80 6.77
C SER A 105 -7.40 15.32 6.82
N ASN A 106 -8.24 16.06 6.09
CA ASN A 106 -8.27 17.52 6.17
C ASN A 106 -8.64 18.07 7.56
N ARG A 107 -9.16 17.23 8.46
CA ARG A 107 -9.49 17.59 9.85
C ARG A 107 -8.34 17.36 10.84
N THR A 108 -7.27 16.68 10.42
CA THR A 108 -6.14 16.36 11.28
C THR A 108 -5.24 17.59 11.40
N SER A 109 -5.01 18.07 12.62
CA SER A 109 -4.14 19.24 12.82
C SER A 109 -2.66 18.88 12.63
N LYS A 110 -1.84 19.87 12.26
CA LYS A 110 -0.39 19.67 12.08
C LYS A 110 0.28 19.28 13.40
N GLU A 111 -0.18 19.82 14.51
CA GLU A 111 0.33 19.50 15.85
C GLU A 111 0.05 18.04 16.21
N GLN A 112 -1.17 17.56 15.94
CA GLN A 112 -1.54 16.16 16.19
C GLN A 112 -0.69 15.21 15.35
N LEU A 113 -0.48 15.55 14.07
CA LEU A 113 0.36 14.76 13.19
C LEU A 113 1.82 14.73 13.66
N HIS A 114 2.37 15.88 14.06
CA HIS A 114 3.75 16.00 14.54
C HIS A 114 4.00 15.18 15.82
N LEU A 115 3.08 15.26 16.79
CA LEU A 115 3.15 14.46 18.02
C LEU A 115 3.16 12.97 17.70
N PHE A 116 2.27 12.53 16.80
CA PHE A 116 2.22 11.13 16.41
C PHE A 116 3.50 10.66 15.69
N ILE A 117 4.04 11.46 14.76
CA ILE A 117 5.28 11.12 14.04
C ILE A 117 6.44 10.90 15.02
N LYS A 118 6.56 11.73 16.07
CA LYS A 118 7.58 11.56 17.11
C LYS A 118 7.49 10.21 17.82
N GLU A 119 6.27 9.69 18.00
CA GLU A 119 6.04 8.38 18.64
C GLU A 119 6.39 7.19 17.74
N LEU A 120 6.70 7.39 16.46
CA LEU A 120 7.00 6.30 15.50
C LEU A 120 8.45 5.80 15.59
N THR A 121 9.30 6.45 16.37
CA THR A 121 10.73 6.12 16.47
C THR A 121 10.95 4.64 16.75
N ALA A 122 11.78 3.99 15.91
CA ALA A 122 12.10 2.55 15.96
C ALA A 122 10.90 1.59 15.84
N LYS A 123 9.71 2.07 15.45
CA LYS A 123 8.53 1.24 15.22
C LYS A 123 8.38 0.87 13.75
N THR A 124 7.84 -0.32 13.48
CA THR A 124 7.41 -0.72 12.13
C THR A 124 6.05 -0.11 11.85
N VAL A 125 5.94 0.69 10.80
CA VAL A 125 4.69 1.37 10.44
C VAL A 125 4.23 0.93 9.06
N LEU A 126 2.94 0.66 8.93
CA LEU A 126 2.30 0.48 7.63
C LEU A 126 1.50 1.73 7.29
N VAL A 127 1.90 2.43 6.23
CA VAL A 127 1.29 3.68 5.81
C VAL A 127 0.54 3.44 4.51
N ARG A 128 -0.74 3.79 4.43
CA ARG A 128 -1.51 3.80 3.18
C ARG A 128 -1.89 5.23 2.84
N ILE A 129 -1.64 5.64 1.61
CA ILE A 129 -1.76 7.03 1.16
C ILE A 129 -2.58 7.07 -0.13
N THR A 130 -3.66 7.83 -0.15
CA THR A 130 -4.25 8.32 -1.40
C THR A 130 -3.41 9.50 -1.91
N LEU A 131 -3.00 9.49 -3.18
CA LEU A 131 -2.31 10.63 -3.82
C LEU A 131 -3.28 11.79 -4.09
N GLU A 132 -3.84 12.35 -3.03
CA GLU A 132 -4.79 13.48 -3.01
C GLU A 132 -4.47 14.39 -1.81
N GLY A 133 -4.93 15.64 -1.84
CA GLY A 133 -4.60 16.61 -0.80
C GLY A 133 -3.09 16.94 -0.76
N TYR A 134 -2.52 17.06 0.43
CA TYR A 134 -1.12 17.44 0.66
C TYR A 134 -0.16 16.22 0.73
N TYR A 135 -0.39 15.21 -0.12
CA TYR A 135 0.34 13.93 -0.03
C TYR A 135 1.86 14.08 -0.17
N GLU A 136 2.36 15.00 -0.98
CA GLU A 136 3.81 15.21 -1.17
C GLU A 136 4.47 15.75 0.11
N GLU A 137 3.89 16.79 0.71
CA GLU A 137 4.34 17.34 2.00
C GLU A 137 4.29 16.24 3.08
N PHE A 138 3.20 15.48 3.13
CA PHE A 138 3.03 14.40 4.09
C PHE A 138 4.09 13.31 3.93
N ILE A 139 4.33 12.82 2.71
CA ILE A 139 5.33 11.80 2.42
C ILE A 139 6.73 12.29 2.78
N ASN A 140 7.09 13.51 2.40
CA ASN A 140 8.39 14.10 2.71
C ASN A 140 8.63 14.20 4.22
N ASN A 141 7.60 14.56 4.98
CA ASN A 141 7.68 14.67 6.44
C ASN A 141 7.84 13.31 7.12
N ILE A 142 7.09 12.28 6.69
CA ILE A 142 7.14 10.97 7.37
C ILE A 142 8.36 10.13 6.95
N LEU A 143 8.84 10.24 5.71
CA LEU A 143 9.88 9.33 5.19
C LEU A 143 11.15 9.33 6.04
N SER A 144 11.54 10.50 6.57
CA SER A 144 12.74 10.64 7.41
C SER A 144 12.54 10.11 8.83
N SER A 145 11.30 9.92 9.27
CA SER A 145 10.96 9.43 10.61
C SER A 145 10.62 7.94 10.63
N LEU A 146 10.34 7.34 9.47
CA LEU A 146 10.01 5.93 9.36
C LEU A 146 11.25 5.04 9.47
N SER A 147 11.09 3.91 10.15
CA SER A 147 12.13 2.88 10.24
C SER A 147 12.29 2.12 8.91
N ALA A 148 13.46 1.51 8.69
CA ALA A 148 13.74 0.69 7.51
C ALA A 148 12.81 -0.54 7.34
N THR A 149 12.11 -0.96 8.39
CA THR A 149 11.12 -2.05 8.34
C THR A 149 9.73 -1.56 7.94
N SER A 150 9.51 -0.25 7.91
CA SER A 150 8.22 0.34 7.55
C SER A 150 7.93 0.22 6.06
N VAL A 151 6.64 0.25 5.73
CA VAL A 151 6.15 0.07 4.37
C VAL A 151 5.12 1.14 4.05
N ILE A 152 5.23 1.70 2.86
CA ILE A 152 4.27 2.69 2.33
C ILE A 152 3.52 2.06 1.16
N ILE A 153 2.20 2.24 1.14
CA ILE A 153 1.31 1.90 0.03
C ILE A 153 0.77 3.21 -0.53
N LEU A 154 1.07 3.49 -1.81
CA LEU A 154 0.55 4.65 -2.53
C LEU A 154 -0.58 4.19 -3.45
N GLU A 155 -1.80 4.65 -3.24
CA GLU A 155 -2.90 4.41 -4.19
C GLU A 155 -2.85 5.37 -5.36
N HIS A 156 -3.42 4.95 -6.49
CA HIS A 156 -3.63 5.81 -7.66
C HIS A 156 -2.36 6.27 -8.38
N ILE A 157 -1.25 5.53 -8.26
CA ILE A 157 0.04 5.80 -8.93
C ILE A 157 -0.02 5.93 -10.47
N HIS A 158 -1.12 5.51 -11.11
CA HIS A 158 -1.37 5.68 -12.55
C HIS A 158 -2.79 6.21 -12.84
N LYS A 159 -3.33 7.06 -11.97
CA LYS A 159 -4.63 7.70 -12.19
C LYS A 159 -4.55 8.67 -13.37
N ASP A 160 -3.46 9.44 -13.43
CA ASP A 160 -3.18 10.46 -14.41
C ASP A 160 -1.65 10.62 -14.62
N LYS A 161 -1.25 11.58 -15.45
CA LYS A 161 0.17 11.85 -15.75
C LYS A 161 0.93 12.35 -14.52
N TYR A 162 0.30 13.15 -13.66
CA TYR A 162 0.93 13.71 -12.46
C TYR A 162 1.28 12.62 -11.45
N THR A 163 0.31 11.77 -11.12
CA THR A 163 0.52 10.62 -10.21
C THR A 163 1.50 9.60 -10.77
N THR A 164 1.53 9.42 -12.10
CA THR A 164 2.52 8.56 -12.77
C THR A 164 3.92 9.15 -12.65
N HIS A 165 4.08 10.45 -12.89
CA HIS A 165 5.37 11.12 -12.74
C HIS A 165 5.85 11.10 -11.28
N TYR A 166 4.96 11.36 -10.33
CA TYR A 166 5.28 11.27 -8.91
C TYR A 166 5.73 9.85 -8.51
N TRP A 167 5.09 8.81 -9.05
CA TRP A 167 5.53 7.43 -8.83
C TRP A 167 6.96 7.18 -9.33
N GLU A 168 7.32 7.70 -10.51
CA GLU A 168 8.68 7.61 -11.05
C GLU A 168 9.71 8.35 -10.18
N GLN A 169 9.34 9.52 -9.65
CA GLN A 169 10.19 10.29 -8.74
C GLN A 169 10.39 9.57 -7.40
N ILE A 170 9.32 9.08 -6.77
CA ILE A 170 9.41 8.50 -5.42
C ILE A 170 10.16 7.16 -5.42
N ILE A 171 10.06 6.35 -6.47
CA ILE A 171 10.89 5.13 -6.56
C ILE A 171 12.37 5.46 -6.79
N ALA A 172 12.71 6.64 -7.33
CA ALA A 172 14.08 7.10 -7.50
C ALA A 172 14.71 7.64 -6.19
N ASP A 173 13.89 7.99 -5.18
CA ASP A 173 14.35 8.48 -3.88
C ASP A 173 15.25 7.46 -3.15
N SER A 174 16.42 7.90 -2.66
CA SER A 174 17.44 7.04 -2.06
C SER A 174 17.00 6.34 -0.76
N ARG A 175 15.94 6.84 -0.12
CA ARG A 175 15.33 6.23 1.07
C ARG A 175 14.46 5.01 0.73
N ILE A 176 14.12 4.82 -0.54
CA ILE A 176 13.37 3.65 -1.02
C ILE A 176 14.34 2.56 -1.45
N GLY A 177 14.22 1.39 -0.81
CA GLY A 177 14.95 0.19 -1.20
C GLY A 177 14.24 -0.54 -2.34
N VAL A 178 13.13 -1.21 -2.05
CA VAL A 178 12.41 -2.02 -3.04
C VAL A 178 11.01 -1.50 -3.26
N SER A 179 10.57 -1.42 -4.52
CA SER A 179 9.23 -1.03 -4.89
C SER A 179 8.50 -2.10 -5.72
N PHE A 180 7.17 -2.14 -5.57
CA PHE A 180 6.28 -2.98 -6.37
C PHE A 180 5.19 -2.12 -6.97
N ASP A 181 5.16 -2.04 -8.29
CA ASP A 181 4.11 -1.38 -9.04
C ASP A 181 2.97 -2.39 -9.33
N LEU A 182 1.85 -2.23 -8.64
CA LEU A 182 0.64 -3.05 -8.77
C LEU A 182 -0.45 -2.40 -9.62
N TYR A 183 -0.10 -1.37 -10.38
CA TYR A 183 -0.96 -0.54 -11.24
C TYR A 183 -1.97 0.33 -10.49
N TYR A 184 -2.81 -0.28 -9.64
CA TYR A 184 -3.79 0.43 -8.84
C TYR A 184 -3.16 1.11 -7.61
N CYS A 185 -2.07 0.54 -7.13
CA CYS A 185 -1.25 1.08 -6.06
C CYS A 185 0.22 0.67 -6.26
N GLY A 186 1.13 1.39 -5.59
CA GLY A 186 2.52 1.03 -5.44
C GLY A 186 2.81 0.65 -4.00
N VAL A 187 3.77 -0.25 -3.79
CA VAL A 187 4.29 -0.61 -2.46
C VAL A 187 5.76 -0.20 -2.40
N LEU A 188 6.15 0.48 -1.34
CA LEU A 188 7.51 0.95 -1.10
C LEU A 188 8.03 0.35 0.21
N PHE A 189 9.12 -0.39 0.13
CA PHE A 189 9.88 -0.89 1.29
C PHE A 189 11.09 0.01 1.52
N LEU A 190 11.25 0.47 2.76
CA LEU A 190 12.31 1.41 3.15
C LEU A 190 13.64 0.73 3.52
N ASN A 191 13.74 -0.60 3.36
CA ASN A 191 14.95 -1.34 3.66
C ASN A 191 15.99 -1.15 2.55
N THR A 192 16.85 -0.16 2.71
CA THR A 192 17.93 0.19 1.77
C THR A 192 19.13 -0.76 1.82
N LYS A 193 19.15 -1.75 2.73
CA LYS A 193 20.15 -2.85 2.68
C LYS A 193 19.90 -3.80 1.51
N MET A 194 18.70 -3.77 0.94
CA MET A 194 18.37 -4.53 -0.27
C MET A 194 18.79 -3.75 -1.52
N TYR A 195 19.20 -4.47 -2.57
CA TYR A 195 19.46 -3.83 -3.86
C TYR A 195 18.21 -3.11 -4.35
N LYS A 196 18.41 -1.86 -4.78
CA LYS A 196 17.33 -0.99 -5.21
C LYS A 196 16.67 -1.52 -6.47
N GLN A 197 15.38 -1.86 -6.40
CA GLN A 197 14.68 -2.50 -7.52
C GLN A 197 13.20 -2.13 -7.51
N ASN A 198 12.66 -1.86 -8.70
CA ASN A 198 11.23 -1.76 -8.93
C ASN A 198 10.72 -3.01 -9.66
N TYR A 199 9.67 -3.63 -9.14
CA TYR A 199 9.00 -4.77 -9.76
C TYR A 199 7.62 -4.36 -10.27
N ILE A 200 7.43 -4.40 -11.59
CA ILE A 200 6.10 -4.28 -12.18
C ILE A 200 5.40 -5.62 -12.01
N ILE A 201 4.18 -5.64 -11.46
CA ILE A 201 3.40 -6.86 -11.24
C ILE A 201 2.02 -6.72 -11.88
N ASN A 202 1.54 -7.82 -12.46
CA ASN A 202 0.16 -7.95 -12.89
C ASN A 202 -0.74 -8.30 -11.70
N PHE A 203 -1.19 -7.28 -10.97
CA PHE A 203 -2.02 -7.41 -9.78
C PHE A 203 -3.48 -7.66 -10.11
#